data_AF-A0AAW4NGB5-F1
#
_entry.id   AF-A0AAW4NGB5-F1
#
_cell.length_a   1.000
_cell.length_b   1.000
_cell.length_c   1.000
_cell.angle_alpha   90.00
_cell.angle_beta   90.00
_cell.angle_gamma   90.00
#
_symmetry.space_group_name_H-M   'P 1'
#
loop_
_entity.id
_entity.type
_entity.pdbx_description
1 polymer ?
#
loop_
_entity_poly.entity_id
_entity_poly.type
_entity_poly.pdbx_seq_one_letter_code
_entity_poly.pdbx_strand_id
1 'polypeptide(L)'
;MDETRAGEHVSAQIARMGKVEGLSKGNFALPDGYNFQIKNDGIQPVTLQVRLARMEQGEFIETTFNVGWNPEIVREIKATSLSGINLKWGY
;
A
#
# COMPACT_ATOMS: atom_id res chain seq x y z
N MET A 1 9.29 -11.09 7.49
CA MET A 1 9.96 -11.07 6.18
C MET A 1 10.32 -12.52 5.90
N ASP A 2 9.81 -13.08 4.80
CA ASP A 2 10.13 -14.46 4.42
C ASP A 2 11.47 -14.49 3.69
N GLU A 3 12.40 -15.28 4.21
CA GLU A 3 13.67 -15.61 3.57
C GLU A 3 13.50 -16.92 2.80
N THR A 4 14.08 -17.02 1.61
CA THR A 4 14.17 -18.31 0.91
C THR A 4 15.04 -19.28 1.73
N ARG A 5 14.99 -20.58 1.43
CA ARG A 5 15.92 -21.57 2.03
C ARG A 5 17.41 -21.26 1.80
N ALA A 6 17.73 -20.33 0.89
CA ALA A 6 19.07 -19.85 0.59
C ALA A 6 19.42 -18.50 1.29
N GLY A 7 18.52 -17.95 2.12
CA GLY A 7 18.73 -16.68 2.82
C GLY A 7 18.50 -15.44 1.94
N GLU A 8 17.88 -15.60 0.76
CA GLU A 8 17.51 -14.46 -0.08
C GLU A 8 16.21 -13.85 0.42
N HIS A 9 16.15 -12.53 0.55
CA HIS A 9 14.92 -11.84 0.89
C HIS A 9 13.93 -11.93 -0.28
N VAL A 10 12.76 -12.53 -0.06
CA VAL A 10 11.70 -12.58 -1.07
C VAL A 10 11.12 -11.18 -1.23
N SER A 11 11.48 -10.51 -2.31
CA SER A 11 10.85 -9.25 -2.71
C SER A 11 9.55 -9.53 -3.47
N ALA A 12 8.56 -8.68 -3.25
CA ALA A 12 7.38 -8.63 -4.12
C ALA A 12 7.82 -8.49 -5.57
N GLN A 13 7.43 -9.44 -6.41
CA GLN A 13 7.58 -9.32 -7.86
C GLN A 13 6.45 -8.42 -8.36
N ILE A 14 6.78 -7.21 -8.79
CA ILE A 14 5.83 -6.26 -9.38
C ILE A 14 6.20 -6.00 -10.84
N ALA A 15 5.20 -5.99 -11.71
CA ALA A 15 5.39 -5.66 -13.12
C ALA A 15 5.21 -4.15 -13.36
N ARG A 16 4.42 -3.47 -12.53
CA ARG A 16 4.12 -2.05 -12.65
C ARG A 16 4.18 -1.35 -11.31
N MET A 17 4.61 -0.09 -11.31
CA MET A 17 4.64 0.77 -10.14
C MET A 17 4.16 2.18 -10.48
N GLY A 18 3.54 2.85 -9.51
CA GLY A 18 3.23 4.27 -9.60
C GLY A 18 3.16 4.93 -8.23
N LYS A 19 2.92 6.24 -8.22
CA LYS A 19 2.74 7.03 -7.00
C LYS A 19 1.30 6.92 -6.50
N VAL A 20 1.15 6.83 -5.18
CA VAL A 20 -0.12 7.11 -4.53
C VAL A 20 -0.23 8.63 -4.38
N GLU A 21 -1.21 9.24 -5.05
CA GLU A 21 -1.41 10.69 -5.06
C GLU A 21 -2.85 11.04 -4.67
N GLY A 22 -3.09 12.29 -4.25
CA GLY A 22 -4.44 12.79 -4.03
C GLY A 22 -5.13 12.32 -2.74
N LEU A 23 -4.42 11.69 -1.81
CA LEU A 23 -4.98 11.23 -0.52
C LEU A 23 -5.62 12.35 0.32
N SER A 24 -5.23 13.61 0.11
CA SER A 24 -5.86 14.76 0.77
C SER A 24 -7.20 15.19 0.16
N LYS A 25 -7.55 14.68 -1.02
CA LYS A 25 -8.76 15.07 -1.77
C LYS A 25 -9.80 13.95 -1.84
N GLY A 26 -9.40 12.71 -1.60
CA GLY A 26 -10.28 11.55 -1.68
C GLY A 26 -9.53 10.24 -1.48
N ASN A 27 -10.27 9.14 -1.51
CA ASN A 27 -9.68 7.81 -1.44
C ASN A 27 -8.85 7.54 -2.70
N PHE A 28 -7.77 6.80 -2.54
CA PHE A 28 -6.95 6.33 -3.64
C PHE A 28 -7.29 4.88 -3.97
N ALA A 29 -7.63 4.62 -5.24
CA ALA A 29 -7.77 3.29 -5.81
C ALA A 29 -7.26 3.31 -7.25
N LEU A 30 -6.88 2.16 -7.78
CA LEU A 30 -6.53 2.06 -9.20
C LEU A 30 -7.79 2.17 -10.07
N PRO A 31 -7.74 2.86 -11.23
CA PRO A 31 -8.91 3.08 -12.09
C PRO A 31 -9.61 1.79 -12.54
N ASP A 32 -8.83 0.74 -12.79
CA ASP A 32 -9.33 -0.56 -13.25
C ASP A 32 -9.82 -1.46 -12.10
N GLY A 33 -9.78 -0.96 -10.86
CA GLY A 33 -10.11 -1.73 -9.67
C GLY A 33 -9.12 -2.85 -9.35
N TYR A 34 -7.90 -2.82 -9.91
CA TYR A 34 -6.87 -3.79 -9.55
C TYR A 34 -6.49 -3.68 -8.08
N ASN A 35 -6.12 -4.81 -7.52
CA ASN A 35 -5.49 -4.87 -6.21
C ASN A 35 -4.00 -4.54 -6.35
N PHE A 36 -3.40 -3.93 -5.34
CA PHE A 36 -2.01 -3.51 -5.37
C PHE A 36 -1.36 -3.65 -3.99
N GLN A 37 -0.05 -3.80 -3.98
CA GLN A 37 0.77 -3.72 -2.77
C GLN A 37 1.25 -2.29 -2.56
N ILE A 38 1.61 -1.97 -1.33
CA ILE A 38 2.12 -0.65 -0.94
C ILE A 38 3.61 -0.73 -0.62
N LYS A 39 4.37 0.16 -1.25
CA LYS A 39 5.72 0.52 -0.79
C LYS A 39 5.66 1.85 -0.06
N ASN A 40 6.09 1.89 1.19
CA ASN A 40 6.40 3.15 1.84
C ASN A 40 7.82 3.56 1.47
N ASP A 41 7.92 4.55 0.60
CA ASP A 41 9.16 5.12 0.08
C ASP A 41 9.57 6.38 0.87
N GLY A 42 8.93 6.62 2.02
CA GLY A 42 9.29 7.63 3.00
C GLY A 42 10.41 7.16 3.96
N ILE A 43 10.67 7.99 4.97
CA ILE A 43 11.73 7.74 5.97
C ILE A 43 11.21 7.18 7.30
N GLN A 44 9.89 7.12 7.48
CA GLN A 44 9.24 6.66 8.71
C GLN A 44 7.97 5.86 8.39
N PRO A 45 7.55 4.93 9.26
CA PRO A 45 6.28 4.24 9.12
C PRO A 45 5.09 5.21 9.05
N VAL A 46 4.04 4.81 8.35
CA VAL A 46 2.79 5.58 8.27
C VAL A 46 1.59 4.69 8.56
N THR A 47 0.73 5.13 9.46
CA THR A 47 -0.53 4.45 9.78
C THR A 47 -1.66 5.03 8.95
N LEU A 48 -2.38 4.19 8.22
CA LEU A 48 -3.47 4.58 7.31
C LEU A 48 -4.64 3.63 7.43
N GLN A 49 -5.82 4.14 7.06
CA GLN A 49 -7.01 3.32 6.87
C GLN A 49 -7.04 2.80 5.43
N VAL A 50 -7.18 1.48 5.25
CA VAL A 50 -7.21 0.82 3.95
C VAL A 50 -8.30 -0.23 3.88
N ARG A 51 -8.77 -0.51 2.66
CA ARG A 51 -9.59 -1.67 2.35
C ARG A 51 -8.70 -2.72 1.71
N LEU A 52 -8.59 -3.89 2.33
CA LEU A 52 -7.84 -5.01 1.75
C LEU A 52 -8.58 -5.58 0.52
N ALA A 53 -7.84 -6.28 -0.34
CA ALA A 53 -8.29 -6.76 -1.65
C ALA A 53 -9.65 -7.51 -1.68
N ARG A 54 -10.04 -8.16 -0.58
CA ARG A 54 -11.27 -8.96 -0.47
C ARG A 54 -12.23 -8.48 0.62
N MET A 55 -11.98 -7.30 1.18
CA MET A 55 -12.92 -6.69 2.12
C MET A 55 -14.07 -6.02 1.38
N GLU A 56 -15.23 -5.98 2.05
CA GLU A 56 -16.43 -5.38 1.50
C GLU A 56 -16.25 -3.89 1.22
N GLN A 57 -16.99 -3.38 0.23
CA GLN A 57 -16.93 -1.96 -0.11
C GLN A 57 -17.43 -1.09 1.07
N GLY A 58 -16.65 -0.07 1.41
CA GLY A 58 -16.95 0.82 2.54
C GLY A 58 -16.33 0.38 3.86
N GLU A 59 -15.79 -0.84 3.95
CA GLU A 59 -15.04 -1.30 5.12
C GLU A 59 -13.57 -0.90 5.03
N PHE A 60 -13.05 -0.33 6.11
CA PHE A 60 -11.65 0.07 6.24
C PHE A 60 -11.08 -0.43 7.56
N ILE A 61 -9.86 -0.93 7.52
CA ILE A 61 -9.05 -1.24 8.70
C ILE A 61 -7.89 -0.26 8.79
N GLU A 62 -7.42 -0.01 10.00
CA GLU A 62 -6.18 0.71 10.24
C GLU A 62 -4.99 -0.26 10.16
N THR A 63 -3.96 0.11 9.41
CA THR A 63 -2.70 -0.64 9.33
C THR A 63 -1.52 0.31 9.25
N THR A 64 -0.34 -0.17 9.64
CA THR A 64 0.91 0.59 9.62
C THR A 64 1.82 0.07 8.52
N PHE A 65 2.12 0.94 7.55
CA PHE A 65 3.06 0.66 6.49
C PHE A 65 4.48 1.05 6.91
N ASN A 66 5.32 0.04 7.14
CA ASN A 66 6.74 0.22 7.40
C ASN A 66 7.47 0.65 6.13
N VAL A 67 8.62 1.32 6.30
CA VAL A 67 9.49 1.71 5.19
C VAL A 67 9.87 0.48 4.36
N GLY A 68 9.70 0.55 3.04
CA GLY A 68 9.85 -0.58 2.13
C GLY A 68 8.51 -1.17 1.68
N TRP A 69 8.57 -2.37 1.10
CA TRP A 69 7.40 -3.11 0.64
C TRP A 69 6.65 -3.72 1.83
N ASN A 70 5.34 -3.58 1.80
CA ASN A 70 4.44 -4.12 2.82
C ASN A 70 3.62 -5.28 2.24
N PRO A 71 3.33 -6.32 3.04
CA PRO A 71 2.69 -7.55 2.56
C PRO A 71 1.20 -7.38 2.22
N GLU A 72 0.55 -6.32 2.71
CA GLU A 72 -0.87 -6.09 2.50
C GLU A 72 -1.19 -5.85 1.03
N ILE A 73 -2.12 -6.65 0.51
CA ILE A 73 -2.72 -6.44 -0.80
C ILE A 73 -3.98 -5.59 -0.61
N VAL A 74 -3.93 -4.37 -1.10
CA VAL A 74 -4.90 -3.30 -0.89
C VAL A 74 -5.75 -3.09 -2.14
N ARG A 75 -7.03 -2.77 -1.94
CA ARG A 75 -7.95 -2.31 -2.99
C ARG A 75 -8.06 -0.79 -3.03
N GLU A 76 -8.03 -0.17 -1.85
CA GLU A 76 -8.29 1.25 -1.67
C GLU A 76 -7.63 1.78 -0.40
N ILE A 77 -7.08 2.98 -0.47
CA ILE A 77 -6.54 3.72 0.67
C ILE A 77 -7.50 4.86 0.96
N LYS A 78 -7.95 4.98 2.20
CA LYS A 78 -8.85 6.05 2.60
C LYS A 78 -8.15 7.40 2.54
N ALA A 79 -8.91 8.44 2.20
CA ALA A 79 -8.45 9.82 2.27
C ALA A 79 -7.89 10.13 3.67
N THR A 80 -6.82 10.93 3.71
CA THR A 80 -6.18 11.37 4.96
C THR A 80 -5.64 12.78 4.83
N SER A 81 -5.63 13.52 5.94
CA SER A 81 -5.00 14.84 6.06
C SER A 81 -3.50 14.76 6.39
N LEU A 82 -2.96 13.56 6.60
CA LEU A 82 -1.53 13.36 6.84
C LEU A 82 -0.72 13.87 5.64
N SER A 83 0.28 14.70 5.94
CA SER A 83 1.20 15.26 4.96
C SER A 83 2.55 14.52 4.97
N GLY A 84 3.37 14.72 3.94
CA GLY A 84 4.69 14.09 3.85
C GLY A 84 4.67 12.59 3.57
N ILE A 85 3.52 12.02 3.21
CA ILE A 85 3.38 10.62 2.82
C ILE A 85 4.03 10.41 1.45
N ASN A 86 5.01 9.50 1.36
CA ASN A 86 5.58 9.04 0.10
C ASN A 86 5.29 7.55 -0.08
N LEU A 87 4.11 7.22 -0.62
CA LEU A 87 3.73 5.85 -0.94
C LEU A 87 3.78 5.59 -2.44
N LYS A 88 4.19 4.38 -2.81
CA LYS A 88 4.04 3.81 -4.15
C LYS A 88 3.09 2.63 -4.09
N TRP A 89 2.38 2.40 -5.17
CA TRP A 89 1.63 1.17 -5.40
C TRP A 89 2.36 0.30 -6.43
N GLY A 90 2.18 -1.02 -6.37
CA GLY A 90 2.67 -1.94 -7.40
C GLY A 90 1.89 -3.25 -7.46
N TYR A 91 1.87 -3.87 -8.65
CA TYR A 91 1.29 -5.19 -8.92
C TYR A 91 1.88 -5.80 -10.21
#